data_AF-A0A2N7Q5C4-F1
#
_entry.id   AF-A0A2N7Q5C4-F1
#
_cell.length_a   1.000
_cell.length_b   1.000
_cell.length_c   1.000
_cell.angle_alpha   90.00
_cell.angle_beta   90.00
_cell.angle_gamma   90.00
#
_symmetry.space_group_name_H-M   'P 1'
#
loop_
_entity.id
_entity.type
_entity.pdbx_description
1 polymer ?
#
loop_
_entity_poly.entity_id
_entity_poly.type
_entity_poly.pdbx_seq_one_letter_code
_entity_poly.pdbx_strand_id
1 'polypeptide(L)'
;MEKKVKELSHKLTLEMEKYLSLKEKKLLEIKNLLRKRHPQETIKLGEERLKFFKNRLFYSIKTYFEKKEKKLENLGKLLATLSPLNILQRGYSIVKSYPEGKIIKSAKEVKNGELLEIYLSEGRLLVEVRRVEE
;
A
#
# COMPACT_ATOMS: atom_id res chain seq x y z
N MET A 1 -14.52 -68.57 -61.06
CA MET A 1 -13.44 -68.06 -60.18
C MET A 1 -13.49 -66.54 -60.02
N GLU A 2 -13.75 -65.76 -61.08
CA GLU A 2 -13.78 -64.29 -61.04
C GLU A 2 -14.77 -63.65 -60.05
N LYS A 3 -16.00 -64.17 -59.93
CA LYS A 3 -16.99 -63.64 -58.96
C LYS A 3 -16.52 -63.71 -57.50
N LYS A 4 -15.83 -64.79 -57.14
CA LYS A 4 -15.35 -65.03 -55.76
C LYS A 4 -14.14 -64.14 -55.44
N VAL A 5 -13.27 -63.88 -56.42
CA VAL A 5 -12.16 -62.92 -56.31
C VAL A 5 -12.69 -61.50 -56.14
N LYS A 6 -13.72 -61.11 -56.91
CA LYS A 6 -14.33 -59.78 -56.83
C LYS A 6 -15.04 -59.53 -55.48
N GLU A 7 -15.67 -60.56 -54.93
CA GLU A 7 -16.31 -60.52 -53.61
C GLU A 7 -15.27 -60.40 -52.47
N LEU A 8 -14.18 -61.18 -52.55
CA LEU A 8 -13.06 -61.10 -51.62
C LEU A 8 -12.35 -59.74 -51.68
N SER A 9 -12.13 -59.19 -52.88
CA SER A 9 -11.53 -57.85 -53.03
C SER A 9 -12.44 -56.77 -52.46
N HIS A 10 -13.76 -56.85 -52.70
CA HIS A 10 -14.70 -55.89 -52.15
C HIS A 10 -14.75 -55.94 -50.62
N LYS A 11 -14.75 -57.14 -50.04
CA LYS A 11 -14.68 -57.34 -48.60
C LYS A 11 -13.37 -56.81 -48.00
N LEU A 12 -12.24 -57.01 -48.68
CA LEU A 12 -10.95 -56.48 -48.26
C LEU A 12 -10.95 -54.95 -48.28
N THR A 13 -11.46 -54.32 -49.33
CA THR A 13 -11.55 -52.86 -49.43
C THR A 13 -12.38 -52.28 -48.29
N LEU A 14 -13.55 -52.87 -48.00
CA LEU A 14 -14.42 -52.42 -46.90
C LEU A 14 -13.73 -52.55 -45.53
N GLU A 15 -13.01 -53.65 -45.28
CA GLU A 15 -12.28 -53.82 -44.02
C GLU A 15 -11.07 -52.86 -43.93
N MET A 16 -10.41 -52.58 -45.04
CA MET A 16 -9.32 -51.58 -45.09
C MET A 16 -9.83 -50.17 -44.82
N GLU A 17 -10.95 -49.76 -45.42
CA GLU A 17 -11.59 -48.47 -45.16
C GLU A 17 -12.00 -48.32 -43.69
N LYS A 18 -12.59 -49.37 -43.14
CA LYS A 18 -12.97 -49.42 -41.72
C LYS A 18 -11.75 -49.33 -40.80
N TYR A 19 -10.67 -50.03 -41.12
CA TYR A 19 -9.41 -49.98 -40.36
C TYR A 19 -8.79 -48.58 -40.41
N LEU A 20 -8.75 -47.96 -41.59
CA LEU A 20 -8.20 -46.61 -41.78
C LEU A 20 -9.01 -45.59 -40.97
N SER A 21 -10.35 -45.64 -41.06
CA SER A 21 -11.25 -44.76 -40.31
C SER A 21 -11.05 -44.89 -38.79
N LEU A 22 -10.84 -46.11 -38.28
CA LEU A 22 -10.55 -46.33 -36.86
C LEU A 22 -9.20 -45.73 -36.44
N LYS A 23 -8.18 -45.82 -37.30
CA LYS A 23 -6.86 -45.22 -37.04
C LYS A 23 -6.91 -43.70 -37.07
N GLU A 24 -7.65 -43.12 -38.00
CA GLU A 24 -7.85 -41.67 -38.08
C GLU A 24 -8.57 -41.12 -36.84
N LYS A 25 -9.64 -41.79 -36.38
CA LYS A 25 -10.33 -41.43 -35.14
C LYS A 25 -9.39 -41.47 -33.94
N LYS A 26 -8.61 -42.55 -33.80
CA LYS A 26 -7.63 -42.69 -32.72
C LYS A 26 -6.54 -41.62 -32.77
N LEU A 27 -6.06 -41.27 -33.98
CA LEU A 27 -5.09 -40.20 -34.16
C LEU A 27 -5.67 -38.84 -33.76
N LEU A 28 -6.92 -38.56 -34.12
CA LEU A 28 -7.61 -37.34 -33.76
C LEU A 28 -7.81 -37.22 -32.24
N GLU A 29 -8.19 -38.32 -31.57
CA GLU A 29 -8.29 -38.39 -30.12
C GLU A 29 -6.94 -38.11 -29.44
N ILE A 30 -5.86 -38.77 -29.88
CA ILE A 30 -4.52 -38.57 -29.32
C ILE A 30 -4.05 -37.11 -29.54
N LYS A 31 -4.26 -36.54 -30.73
CA LYS A 31 -3.96 -35.13 -31.01
C LYS A 31 -4.74 -34.18 -30.10
N ASN A 32 -6.01 -34.45 -29.86
CA ASN A 32 -6.86 -33.65 -28.98
C ASN A 32 -6.42 -33.76 -27.51
N LEU A 33 -6.03 -34.96 -27.07
CA LEU A 33 -5.47 -35.18 -25.73
C LEU A 33 -4.12 -34.46 -25.55
N LEU A 34 -3.25 -34.50 -26.55
CA LEU A 34 -1.97 -33.78 -26.55
C LEU A 34 -2.16 -32.26 -26.52
N ARG A 35 -3.12 -31.73 -27.29
CA ARG A 35 -3.49 -30.31 -27.24
C ARG A 35 -4.00 -29.90 -25.86
N LYS A 36 -4.90 -30.69 -25.27
CA LYS A 36 -5.44 -30.42 -23.92
C LYS A 36 -4.39 -30.56 -22.81
N ARG A 37 -3.41 -31.43 -23.00
CA ARG A 37 -2.27 -31.61 -22.08
C ARG A 37 -1.09 -30.71 -22.40
N HIS A 38 -1.20 -29.79 -23.38
CA HIS A 38 -0.08 -28.94 -23.76
C HIS A 38 0.16 -27.90 -22.65
N PRO A 39 1.28 -27.99 -21.91
CA PRO A 39 1.51 -27.16 -20.72
C PRO A 39 1.72 -25.68 -21.06
N GLN A 40 1.87 -25.34 -22.35
CA GLN A 40 2.12 -23.96 -22.81
C GLN A 40 0.99 -22.99 -22.45
N GLU A 41 -0.28 -23.40 -22.55
CA GLU A 41 -1.39 -22.52 -22.16
C GLU A 41 -1.42 -22.31 -20.64
N THR A 42 -1.16 -23.36 -19.86
CA THR A 42 -1.08 -23.28 -18.40
C THR A 42 0.09 -22.40 -17.95
N ILE A 43 1.25 -22.51 -18.60
CA ILE A 43 2.43 -21.68 -18.34
C ILE A 43 2.11 -20.21 -18.68
N LYS A 44 1.53 -19.94 -19.85
CA LYS A 44 1.17 -18.58 -20.27
C LYS A 44 0.19 -17.92 -19.30
N LEU A 45 -0.86 -18.64 -18.88
CA LEU A 45 -1.81 -18.16 -17.86
C LEU A 45 -1.11 -17.93 -16.52
N GLY A 46 -0.15 -18.77 -16.15
CA GLY A 46 0.67 -18.61 -14.96
C GLY A 46 1.54 -17.34 -15.02
N GLU A 47 2.19 -17.08 -16.16
CA GLU A 47 3.01 -15.88 -16.39
C GLU A 47 2.17 -14.60 -16.34
N GLU A 48 1.00 -14.60 -16.96
CA GLU A 48 0.06 -13.47 -16.92
C GLU A 48 -0.42 -13.20 -15.49
N ARG A 49 -0.77 -14.24 -14.73
CA ARG A 49 -1.14 -14.13 -13.31
C ARG A 49 0.02 -13.60 -12.47
N LEU A 50 1.24 -14.12 -12.69
CA LEU A 50 2.43 -13.67 -11.97
C LEU A 50 2.70 -12.19 -12.23
N LYS A 51 2.61 -11.74 -13.48
CA LYS A 51 2.76 -10.34 -13.87
C LYS A 51 1.69 -9.47 -13.19
N PHE A 52 0.44 -9.91 -13.21
CA PHE A 52 -0.65 -9.22 -12.54
C PHE A 52 -0.41 -9.06 -11.03
N PHE A 53 -0.06 -10.16 -10.33
CA PHE A 53 0.19 -10.11 -8.89
C PHE A 53 1.42 -9.29 -8.53
N LYS A 54 2.50 -9.35 -9.32
CA LYS A 54 3.68 -8.49 -9.14
C LYS A 54 3.33 -7.01 -9.22
N ASN A 55 2.61 -6.61 -10.26
CA ASN A 55 2.19 -5.22 -10.43
C ASN A 55 1.27 -4.75 -9.29
N ARG A 56 0.29 -5.60 -8.91
CA ARG A 56 -0.62 -5.31 -7.81
C ARG A 56 0.11 -5.17 -6.48
N LEU A 57 1.08 -6.03 -6.20
CA LEU A 57 1.90 -5.98 -5.00
C LEU A 57 2.71 -4.68 -4.95
N PHE A 58 3.41 -4.35 -6.03
CA PHE A 58 4.21 -3.13 -6.12
C PHE A 58 3.35 -1.88 -5.87
N TYR A 59 2.18 -1.79 -6.52
CA TYR A 59 1.26 -0.68 -6.33
C TYR A 59 0.74 -0.58 -4.89
N SER A 60 0.41 -1.73 -4.29
CA SER A 60 -0.12 -1.80 -2.92
C SER A 60 0.93 -1.37 -1.90
N ILE A 61 2.18 -1.82 -2.06
CA ILE A 61 3.31 -1.41 -1.21
C ILE A 61 3.55 0.10 -1.35
N LYS A 62 3.65 0.61 -2.58
CA LYS A 62 3.84 2.04 -2.83
C LYS A 62 2.75 2.89 -2.15
N THR A 63 1.50 2.53 -2.37
CA THR A 63 0.34 3.25 -1.79
C THR A 63 0.33 3.18 -0.27
N TYR A 64 0.74 2.05 0.31
CA TYR A 64 0.86 1.89 1.76
C TYR A 64 1.89 2.85 2.35
N PHE A 65 3.09 2.90 1.77
CA PHE A 65 4.16 3.78 2.23
C PHE A 65 3.81 5.27 2.06
N GLU A 66 3.26 5.66 0.92
CA GLU A 66 2.81 7.05 0.69
C GLU A 66 1.78 7.51 1.74
N LYS A 67 0.86 6.63 2.13
CA LYS A 67 -0.13 6.92 3.19
C LYS A 67 0.54 7.05 4.57
N LYS A 68 1.55 6.23 4.86
CA LYS A 68 2.27 6.28 6.13
C LYS A 68 3.14 7.53 6.25
N GLU A 69 3.85 7.91 5.19
CA GLU A 69 4.61 9.16 5.14
C GLU A 69 3.72 10.38 5.36
N LYS A 70 2.62 10.50 4.61
CA LYS A 70 1.66 11.60 4.79
C LYS A 70 1.12 11.67 6.21
N LYS A 71 0.82 10.51 6.81
CA LYS A 71 0.34 10.46 8.21
C LYS A 71 1.43 10.93 9.17
N LEU A 72 2.68 10.50 8.98
CA LEU A 72 3.80 10.91 9.81
C LEU A 72 4.07 12.41 9.69
N GLU A 73 4.08 12.95 8.48
CA GLU A 73 4.26 14.37 8.21
C GLU A 73 3.18 15.21 8.91
N ASN A 74 1.91 14.81 8.80
CA ASN A 74 0.80 15.49 9.44
C ASN A 74 0.90 15.44 10.97
N LEU A 75 1.28 14.29 11.55
CA LEU A 75 1.51 14.17 12.98
C LEU A 75 2.69 15.03 13.44
N GLY A 76 3.77 15.11 12.65
CA GLY A 76 4.90 15.99 12.91
C GLY A 76 4.50 17.46 12.91
N LYS A 77 3.70 17.89 11.93
CA LYS A 77 3.14 19.25 11.87
C LYS A 77 2.24 19.53 13.08
N LEU A 78 1.39 18.59 13.47
CA LEU A 78 0.52 18.75 14.65
C LEU A 78 1.34 18.87 15.93
N LEU A 79 2.33 17.99 16.13
CA LEU A 79 3.23 18.04 17.28
C LEU A 79 3.99 19.36 17.33
N ALA A 80 4.47 19.83 16.18
CA ALA A 80 5.07 21.15 16.05
C ALA A 80 4.09 22.24 16.49
N THR A 81 2.84 22.24 16.01
CA THR A 81 1.86 23.27 16.41
C THR A 81 1.47 23.23 17.90
N LEU A 82 1.51 22.05 18.52
CA LEU A 82 1.17 21.86 19.93
C LEU A 82 2.37 22.05 20.86
N SER A 83 3.59 22.18 20.33
CA SER A 83 4.78 22.39 21.14
C SER A 83 4.83 23.83 21.67
N PRO A 84 4.89 24.04 22.99
CA PRO A 84 5.12 25.36 23.58
C PRO A 84 6.34 26.06 22.99
N LEU A 85 7.36 25.30 22.58
CA LEU A 85 8.56 25.83 21.94
C LEU A 85 8.26 26.59 20.64
N ASN A 86 7.30 26.14 19.83
CA ASN A 86 6.93 26.83 18.59
C ASN A 86 6.14 28.10 18.84
N ILE A 87 5.37 28.17 19.93
CA ILE A 87 4.73 29.40 20.36
C ILE A 87 5.81 30.39 20.81
N LEU A 88 6.81 29.91 21.57
CA LEU A 88 7.93 30.72 22.02
C LEU A 88 8.82 31.22 20.87
N GLN A 89 9.12 30.37 19.87
CA GLN A 89 9.89 30.76 18.68
C GLN A 89 9.21 31.81 17.80
N ARG A 90 7.87 31.93 17.86
CA ARG A 90 7.13 32.99 17.17
C ARG A 90 7.22 34.36 17.87
N GLY A 91 7.99 34.46 18.96
CA GLY A 91 8.19 35.70 19.71
C GLY A 91 7.19 35.92 20.85
N TYR A 92 6.38 34.91 21.17
CA TYR A 92 5.55 34.94 22.38
C TYR A 92 6.33 34.44 23.60
N SER A 93 5.87 34.78 24.79
CA SER A 93 6.45 34.32 26.04
C SER A 93 5.39 33.63 26.90
N ILE A 94 5.83 32.71 27.76
CA ILE A 94 4.98 32.09 28.77
C ILE A 94 5.38 32.68 30.12
N VAL A 95 4.44 33.31 30.81
CA VAL A 95 4.67 33.96 32.09
C VAL A 95 4.11 33.11 33.22
N LYS A 96 4.92 32.88 34.25
CA LYS A 96 4.53 32.17 35.48
C LYS A 96 4.79 33.01 36.72
N SER A 97 3.98 32.85 37.76
CA SER A 97 4.28 33.38 39.09
C SER A 97 5.53 32.72 39.65
N TYR A 98 6.30 33.46 40.45
CA TYR A 98 7.43 32.92 41.19
C TYR A 98 7.20 33.15 42.71
N PRO A 99 7.37 32.12 43.56
CA PRO A 99 7.90 30.78 43.25
C PRO A 99 6.84 29.73 42.89
N GLU A 100 5.53 30.03 42.94
CA GLU A 100 4.50 28.97 42.84
C GLU A 100 4.37 28.35 41.44
N GLY A 101 4.85 29.01 40.40
CA GLY A 101 4.87 28.50 39.03
C GLY A 101 3.50 28.51 38.33
N LYS A 102 2.53 29.28 38.84
CA LYS A 102 1.19 29.39 38.25
C LYS A 102 1.25 30.17 36.94
N ILE A 103 0.65 29.65 35.86
CA ILE A 103 0.57 30.36 34.57
C ILE A 103 -0.30 31.60 34.73
N ILE A 104 0.24 32.77 34.35
CA ILE A 104 -0.45 34.05 34.34
C ILE A 104 -1.03 34.30 32.95
N LYS A 105 -2.34 34.51 32.84
CA LYS A 105 -3.03 34.74 31.55
C LYS A 105 -3.56 36.16 31.40
N SER A 106 -3.74 36.88 32.50
CA SER A 106 -4.25 38.24 32.52
C SER A 106 -3.41 39.13 33.44
N ALA A 107 -3.26 40.40 33.07
CA ALA A 107 -2.61 41.42 33.89
C ALA A 107 -3.28 41.59 35.26
N LYS A 108 -4.57 41.26 35.39
CA LYS A 108 -5.32 41.33 36.66
C LYS A 108 -4.90 40.27 37.69
N GLU A 109 -4.16 39.25 37.26
CA GLU A 109 -3.69 38.17 38.13
C GLU A 109 -2.36 38.48 38.83
N VAL A 110 -1.75 39.62 38.52
CA VAL A 110 -0.44 40.04 39.03
C VAL A 110 -0.49 41.42 39.68
N LYS A 111 0.37 41.65 40.67
CA LYS A 111 0.49 42.92 41.39
C LYS A 111 1.88 43.54 41.25
N ASN A 112 1.97 44.84 41.48
CA ASN A 112 3.27 45.53 41.54
C ASN A 112 4.14 44.94 42.66
N GLY A 113 5.41 44.70 42.36
CA GLY A 113 6.39 44.06 43.25
C GLY A 113 6.41 42.53 43.20
N GLU A 114 5.49 41.88 42.48
CA GLU A 114 5.52 40.42 42.32
C GLU A 114 6.64 39.98 41.38
N LEU A 115 7.25 38.83 41.70
CA LEU A 115 8.26 38.19 40.87
C LEU A 115 7.60 37.22 39.89
N LEU A 116 8.03 37.30 38.63
CA LEU A 116 7.54 36.46 37.54
C LEU A 116 8.71 35.77 36.84
N GLU A 117 8.48 34.53 36.43
CA GLU A 117 9.38 33.78 35.56
C GLU A 117 8.82 33.82 34.13
N ILE A 118 9.59 34.42 33.21
CA ILE A 118 9.25 34.52 31.78
C ILE A 118 10.08 33.50 31.01
N TYR A 119 9.38 32.60 30.32
CA TYR A 119 9.98 31.63 29.41
C TYR A 119 9.98 32.22 28.01
N LEU A 120 11.14 32.19 27.36
CA LEU A 120 11.35 32.63 25.97
C LEU A 120 11.71 31.41 25.11
N SER A 121 11.89 31.62 23.80
CA SER A 121 12.34 30.56 22.88
C SER A 121 13.65 29.93 23.35
N GLU A 122 14.53 30.75 23.92
CA GLU A 122 15.80 30.34 24.48
C GLU A 122 15.97 31.00 25.85
N GLY A 123 16.09 30.17 26.88
CA GLY A 123 16.29 30.63 28.25
C GLY A 123 15.02 31.12 28.95
N ARG A 124 15.26 31.67 30.14
CA ARG A 124 14.23 32.16 31.07
C ARG A 124 14.74 33.37 31.81
N LEU A 125 13.84 34.29 32.13
CA LEU A 125 14.13 35.51 32.86
C LEU A 125 13.32 35.53 34.15
N LEU A 126 13.96 35.93 35.24
CA LEU A 126 13.27 36.30 36.48
C LEU A 126 13.12 37.81 36.49
N VAL A 127 11.89 38.31 36.58
CA VAL A 127 11.58 39.74 36.50
C VAL A 127 10.67 40.16 37.64
N GLU A 128 10.71 41.44 37.98
CA GLU A 128 9.82 42.07 38.97
C GLU A 128 8.83 42.99 38.27
N VAL A 129 7.56 42.90 38.64
CA VAL A 129 6.49 43.75 38.10
C VAL A 129 6.62 45.16 38.67
N ARG A 130 7.02 46.13 37.85
CA ARG A 130 7.09 47.53 38.29
C ARG A 130 5.73 48.23 38.29
N ARG A 131 4.90 47.96 37.28
CA ARG A 131 3.60 48.60 37.09
C ARG A 131 2.67 47.69 36.29
N VAL A 132 1.42 47.58 36.72
CA VAL A 132 0.32 46.96 35.98
C VAL A 132 -0.62 48.04 35.46
N GLU A 133 -0.93 48.03 34.16
CA GLU A 133 -1.89 48.93 33.50
C GLU A 133 -3.00 48.06 32.87
N GLU A 134 -4.26 48.51 32.95
CA GLU A 134 -5.46 47.82 32.43
C GLU A 134 -5.74 48.13 30.95
#